data_AF-A0A421JQG5-F1
#
_entry.id   AF-A0A421JQG5-F1
#
_cell.length_a   1.000
_cell.length_b   1.000
_cell.length_c   1.000
_cell.angle_alpha   90.00
_cell.angle_beta   90.00
_cell.angle_gamma   90.00
#
_symmetry.space_group_name_H-M   'P 1'
#
loop_
_entity.id
_entity.type
_entity.pdbx_description
1 polymer ?
#
loop_
_entity_poly.entity_id
_entity_poly.type
_entity_poly.pdbx_seq_one_letter_code
_entity_poly.pdbx_strand_id
1 'polypeptide(L)'
;MFGLARNLMTSLRSVQAPSSMLSASTFGMFKRYTHEFAPRVNRIGKAMKGRVPVRIGGSVKGNSVEVGKLGLRLKSKGLRIAANQLKAADKVLKRELRPTKSELIPRFCCNIAVCVKGNQTRMGKGKGAFHHWAARIPTGKVLFEIRGDIHDRTAREALRKAADKLPGLYEIITPESKVRVGLNTLIDKPAPVDYLAKMNENPTKKWLNFQARKTDPMYKLYSVSIDLELFIIPLLTRNLLEVEFETHSQELINIENKVALLEDIITELDTWSKELEHRVDNAVKN
;
A
#
# COMPACT_ATOMS: atom_id res chain seq x y z
N MET A 1 33.33 41.71 -57.59
CA MET A 1 32.81 40.36 -57.32
C MET A 1 33.09 40.01 -55.88
N PHE A 2 32.04 39.63 -55.15
CA PHE A 2 31.96 38.86 -53.89
C PHE A 2 33.18 38.89 -52.95
N GLY A 3 33.11 39.33 -51.69
CA GLY A 3 31.98 39.27 -50.78
C GLY A 3 32.48 38.70 -49.45
N LEU A 4 32.67 39.60 -48.48
CA LEU A 4 32.53 39.41 -47.03
C LEU A 4 32.95 38.05 -46.44
N ALA A 5 34.18 38.02 -45.93
CA ALA A 5 34.56 37.16 -44.82
C ALA A 5 33.69 37.50 -43.60
N ARG A 6 32.99 36.51 -43.05
CA ARG A 6 32.55 36.45 -41.64
C ARG A 6 32.20 35.01 -41.29
N ASN A 7 33.15 34.36 -40.62
CA ASN A 7 32.99 33.06 -39.99
C ASN A 7 31.89 33.12 -38.92
N LEU A 8 30.72 32.54 -39.21
CA LEU A 8 29.72 32.20 -38.20
C LEU A 8 30.14 30.89 -37.52
N MET A 9 31.09 30.97 -36.60
CA MET A 9 31.28 29.93 -35.59
C MET A 9 30.23 30.18 -34.49
N THR A 10 29.04 29.65 -34.68
CA THR A 10 28.04 29.52 -33.62
C THR A 10 28.58 28.56 -32.57
N SER A 11 29.13 29.14 -31.49
CA SER A 11 29.52 28.38 -30.31
C SER A 11 28.28 27.68 -29.75
N LEU A 12 28.24 26.36 -29.84
CA LEU A 12 27.35 25.54 -29.03
C LEU A 12 27.79 25.69 -27.57
N ARG A 13 27.27 26.73 -26.90
CA ARG A 13 27.29 26.76 -25.43
C ARG A 13 26.40 25.61 -24.99
N SER A 14 27.02 24.53 -24.52
CA SER A 14 26.35 23.54 -23.70
C SER A 14 25.76 24.29 -22.50
N VAL A 15 24.43 24.39 -22.47
CA VAL A 15 23.72 24.79 -21.26
C VAL A 15 23.88 23.62 -20.29
N GLN A 16 24.99 23.60 -19.55
CA GLN A 16 25.06 22.81 -18.33
C GLN A 16 24.01 23.40 -17.41
N ALA A 17 22.91 22.66 -17.24
CA ALA A 17 21.96 22.94 -16.18
C ALA A 17 22.77 23.03 -14.87
N PRO A 18 22.60 24.09 -14.07
CA PRO A 18 23.22 24.12 -12.76
C PRO A 18 22.63 22.94 -11.99
N SER A 19 23.46 21.93 -11.72
CA SER A 19 23.18 20.93 -10.71
C SER A 19 23.23 21.63 -9.36
N SER A 20 22.19 22.43 -9.08
CA SER A 20 21.90 22.85 -7.73
C SER A 20 21.64 21.57 -6.97
N MET A 21 22.65 21.14 -6.23
CA MET A 21 22.45 20.26 -5.10
C MET A 21 21.49 20.99 -4.17
N LEU A 22 20.19 20.77 -4.41
CA LEU A 22 19.21 20.81 -3.37
C LEU A 22 19.67 19.73 -2.38
N SER A 23 20.56 20.13 -1.47
CA SER A 23 20.63 19.55 -0.15
C SER A 23 19.24 19.78 0.43
N ALA A 24 18.32 18.89 0.05
CA ALA A 24 17.08 18.75 0.76
C ALA A 24 17.54 18.52 2.18
N SER A 25 17.36 19.56 3.01
CA SER A 25 17.35 19.40 4.45
C SER A 25 16.32 18.30 4.67
N THR A 26 16.84 17.08 4.82
CA THR A 26 16.07 15.99 5.35
C THR A 26 15.67 16.55 6.69
N PHE A 27 14.42 17.01 6.80
CA PHE A 27 13.73 17.08 8.07
C PHE A 27 13.86 15.67 8.61
N GLY A 28 14.97 15.44 9.32
CA GLY A 28 15.25 14.22 10.01
C GLY A 28 14.12 14.17 11.00
N MET A 29 13.09 13.41 10.65
CA MET A 29 11.99 13.12 11.53
C MET A 29 12.64 12.48 12.74
N PHE A 30 12.93 13.29 13.75
CA PHE A 30 13.59 12.87 14.97
C PHE A 30 12.61 11.92 15.65
N LYS A 31 12.72 10.64 15.30
CA LYS A 31 11.86 9.60 15.82
C LYS A 31 12.26 9.44 17.27
N ARG A 32 11.50 10.07 18.16
CA ARG A 32 11.71 9.95 19.60
C ARG A 32 11.36 8.51 19.97
N TYR A 33 12.37 7.69 20.24
CA TYR A 33 12.23 6.34 20.75
C TYR A 33 11.82 6.43 22.22
N THR A 34 10.51 6.56 22.47
CA THR A 34 9.95 6.64 23.84
C THR A 34 9.10 5.42 24.20
N HIS A 35 8.57 4.73 23.20
CA HIS A 35 7.56 3.68 23.38
C HIS A 35 8.04 2.29 22.94
N GLU A 36 9.35 2.08 22.74
CA GLU A 36 9.86 0.76 22.32
C GLU A 36 9.62 -0.35 23.36
N PHE A 37 9.60 -0.04 24.65
CA PHE A 37 9.38 -1.05 25.69
C PHE A 37 7.89 -1.27 26.01
N ALA A 38 7.04 -0.33 25.65
CA ALA A 38 5.62 -0.32 25.95
C ALA A 38 4.87 0.35 24.78
N PRO A 39 4.59 -0.40 23.70
CA PRO A 39 3.90 0.14 22.55
C PRO A 39 2.48 0.58 22.93
N ARG A 40 2.08 1.75 22.44
CA ARG A 40 0.72 2.27 22.59
C ARG A 40 -0.12 1.73 21.44
N VAL A 41 -0.85 0.65 21.71
CA VAL A 41 -1.78 0.03 20.76
C VAL A 41 -3.20 0.31 21.22
N ASN A 42 -4.07 0.78 20.33
CA ASN A 42 -5.44 1.19 20.67
C ASN A 42 -6.26 0.06 21.32
N ARG A 43 -6.09 -1.18 20.84
CA ARG A 43 -6.75 -2.38 21.39
C ARG A 43 -5.68 -3.39 21.79
N ILE A 44 -5.46 -3.55 23.09
CA ILE A 44 -4.49 -4.54 23.62
C ILE A 44 -5.15 -5.92 23.63
N GLY A 45 -4.88 -6.72 22.60
CA GLY A 45 -5.34 -8.11 22.50
C GLY A 45 -4.41 -9.13 23.17
N LYS A 46 -4.95 -10.23 23.68
CA LYS A 46 -4.16 -11.34 24.24
C LYS A 46 -3.46 -12.15 23.12
N ALA A 47 -2.17 -11.94 22.88
CA ALA A 47 -1.43 -12.63 21.81
C ALA A 47 -1.08 -14.10 22.13
N MET A 48 -1.13 -15.01 21.14
CA MET A 48 -0.63 -16.38 21.28
C MET A 48 0.89 -16.40 21.56
N LYS A 49 1.40 -17.48 22.19
CA LYS A 49 2.82 -17.59 22.57
C LYS A 49 3.76 -17.46 21.36
N GLY A 50 3.42 -18.11 20.24
CA GLY A 50 4.28 -18.21 19.06
C GLY A 50 5.64 -18.85 19.34
N ARG A 51 6.59 -18.68 18.42
CA ARG A 51 7.99 -19.10 18.56
C ARG A 51 8.92 -17.98 18.11
N VAL A 52 10.17 -17.98 18.58
CA VAL A 52 11.18 -17.06 18.06
C VAL A 52 11.55 -17.54 16.65
N PRO A 53 11.54 -16.67 15.62
CA PRO A 53 11.83 -17.08 14.26
C PRO A 53 13.30 -17.49 14.13
N VAL A 54 13.53 -18.70 13.62
CA VAL A 54 14.84 -19.11 13.08
C VAL A 54 14.85 -18.74 11.60
N ARG A 55 15.71 -17.82 11.20
CA ARG A 55 15.71 -17.23 9.86
C ARG A 55 16.46 -18.12 8.88
N ILE A 56 15.82 -19.19 8.43
CA ILE A 56 16.42 -20.20 7.55
C ILE A 56 16.81 -19.60 6.18
N GLY A 57 15.99 -18.70 5.63
CA GLY A 57 16.29 -18.00 4.36
C GLY A 57 17.39 -16.91 4.45
N GLY A 58 18.28 -16.98 5.44
CA GLY A 58 19.45 -16.09 5.51
C GLY A 58 19.15 -14.62 5.81
N SER A 59 18.03 -14.30 6.46
CA SER A 59 17.60 -12.90 6.59
C SER A 59 18.54 -12.05 7.48
N VAL A 60 19.17 -11.07 6.85
CA VAL A 60 20.07 -10.07 7.46
C VAL A 60 19.36 -8.87 8.12
N LYS A 61 18.02 -8.87 8.15
CA LYS A 61 17.24 -7.70 8.59
C LYS A 61 17.53 -7.34 10.06
N GLY A 62 18.19 -6.20 10.26
CA GLY A 62 18.56 -5.67 11.56
C GLY A 62 19.69 -6.42 12.25
N ASN A 63 20.59 -7.05 11.47
CA ASN A 63 21.77 -7.77 11.97
C ASN A 63 23.08 -6.98 11.80
N SER A 64 23.03 -5.85 11.09
CA SER A 64 24.10 -4.86 10.90
C SER A 64 23.83 -3.60 11.72
N VAL A 65 24.91 -2.87 12.04
CA VAL A 65 24.82 -1.50 12.57
C VAL A 65 24.45 -0.56 11.41
N GLU A 66 23.48 0.33 11.62
CA GLU A 66 23.13 1.32 10.57
C GLU A 66 23.32 2.77 11.01
N VAL A 67 23.16 3.08 12.30
CA VAL A 67 23.12 4.47 12.78
C VAL A 67 24.25 4.79 13.77
N GLY A 68 24.63 3.82 14.61
CA GLY A 68 25.68 4.00 15.61
C GLY A 68 27.10 3.71 15.12
N LYS A 69 28.07 4.05 15.98
CA LYS A 69 29.50 3.69 15.86
C LYS A 69 29.77 2.26 16.32
N LEU A 70 29.06 1.80 17.36
CA LEU A 70 29.14 0.44 17.88
C LEU A 70 27.76 -0.12 18.14
N GLY A 71 27.62 -1.43 18.09
CA GLY A 71 26.37 -2.13 18.38
C GLY A 71 26.56 -3.37 19.27
N LEU A 72 25.47 -3.78 19.92
CA LEU A 72 25.37 -5.03 20.67
C LEU A 72 24.41 -5.98 19.96
N ARG A 73 24.93 -7.10 19.44
CA ARG A 73 24.13 -8.12 18.74
C ARG A 73 24.03 -9.42 19.52
N LEU A 74 22.98 -10.18 19.25
CA LEU A 74 22.81 -11.52 19.81
C LEU A 74 23.71 -12.54 19.10
N LYS A 75 24.57 -13.24 19.85
CA LYS A 75 25.45 -14.31 19.37
C LYS A 75 24.82 -15.70 19.53
N SER A 76 24.02 -15.91 20.57
CA SER A 76 23.37 -17.20 20.85
C SER A 76 22.16 -17.48 19.95
N LYS A 77 21.54 -18.66 20.14
CA LYS A 77 20.23 -19.00 19.56
C LYS A 77 19.20 -17.92 19.87
N GLY A 78 18.24 -17.71 18.98
CA GLY A 78 17.20 -16.71 19.16
C GLY A 78 16.42 -16.88 20.47
N LEU A 79 16.18 -15.78 21.17
CA LEU A 79 15.50 -15.75 22.47
C LEU A 79 14.29 -14.81 22.45
N ARG A 80 13.41 -15.01 23.44
CA ARG A 80 12.37 -14.04 23.77
C ARG A 80 12.82 -13.27 25.01
N ILE A 81 12.96 -11.96 24.87
CA ILE A 81 13.45 -11.09 25.94
C ILE A 81 12.29 -10.24 26.46
N ALA A 82 12.13 -10.18 27.78
CA ALA A 82 11.11 -9.36 28.42
C ALA A 82 11.52 -7.88 28.43
N ALA A 83 10.54 -6.98 28.38
CA ALA A 83 10.77 -5.54 28.40
C ALA A 83 11.58 -5.09 29.63
N ASN A 84 11.38 -5.72 30.79
CA ASN A 84 12.10 -5.36 32.03
C ASN A 84 13.61 -5.64 31.92
N GLN A 85 14.02 -6.74 31.27
CA GLN A 85 15.43 -7.08 31.05
C GLN A 85 16.08 -6.08 30.10
N LEU A 86 15.36 -5.71 29.03
CA LEU A 86 15.83 -4.73 28.06
C LEU A 86 15.93 -3.32 28.70
N LYS A 87 14.98 -2.95 29.56
CA LYS A 87 15.05 -1.71 30.36
C LYS A 87 16.22 -1.72 31.35
N ALA A 88 16.55 -2.86 31.95
CA ALA A 88 17.70 -2.98 32.84
C ALA A 88 19.02 -2.72 32.09
N ALA A 89 19.18 -3.33 30.91
CA ALA A 89 20.31 -3.07 30.02
C ALA A 89 20.36 -1.60 29.54
N ASP A 90 19.22 -1.04 29.13
CA ASP A 90 19.09 0.36 28.73
C ASP A 90 19.48 1.33 29.86
N LYS A 91 19.06 1.07 31.10
CA LYS A 91 19.42 1.86 32.28
C LYS A 91 20.93 1.85 32.53
N VAL A 92 21.58 0.69 32.38
CA VAL A 92 23.04 0.58 32.49
C VAL A 92 23.70 1.43 31.40
N LEU A 93 23.31 1.25 30.13
CA LEU A 93 23.87 2.02 29.02
C LEU A 93 23.68 3.53 29.21
N LYS A 94 22.48 3.99 29.56
CA LYS A 94 22.22 5.41 29.83
C LYS A 94 23.09 5.97 30.95
N ARG A 95 23.37 5.20 32.00
CA ARG A 95 24.25 5.62 33.09
C ARG A 95 25.68 5.81 32.61
N GLU A 96 26.22 4.85 31.87
CA GLU A 96 27.62 4.89 31.38
C GLU A 96 27.80 5.93 30.26
N LEU A 97 26.77 6.20 29.44
CA LEU A 97 26.83 7.14 28.32
C LEU A 97 26.50 8.59 28.70
N ARG A 98 25.91 8.83 29.87
CA ARG A 98 25.55 10.17 30.35
C ARG A 98 26.73 11.17 30.33
N PRO A 99 27.96 10.81 30.74
CA PRO A 99 29.09 11.75 30.75
C PRO A 99 29.54 12.18 29.35
N THR A 100 29.48 11.27 28.37
CA THR A 100 30.03 11.49 27.01
C THR A 100 29.02 12.12 26.05
N LYS A 101 27.83 12.52 26.54
CA LYS A 101 26.71 13.05 25.74
C LYS A 101 26.37 12.18 24.52
N SER A 102 26.67 10.88 24.59
CA SER A 102 26.43 9.94 23.51
C SER A 102 24.98 9.46 23.54
N GLU A 103 24.42 9.21 22.37
CA GLU A 103 23.05 8.79 22.22
C GLU A 103 22.94 7.27 22.12
N LEU A 104 21.99 6.72 22.87
CA LEU A 104 21.64 5.31 22.82
C LEU A 104 20.48 5.10 21.86
N ILE A 105 20.64 4.16 20.94
CA ILE A 105 19.64 3.84 19.92
C ILE A 105 19.18 2.37 20.11
N PRO A 106 17.94 2.15 20.61
CA PRO A 106 17.36 0.81 20.63
C PRO A 106 16.88 0.38 19.23
N ARG A 107 17.24 -0.84 18.80
CA ARG A 107 16.95 -1.43 17.47
C ARG A 107 15.83 -2.47 17.49
N PHE A 108 15.09 -2.54 18.60
CA PHE A 108 13.96 -3.44 18.81
C PHE A 108 12.75 -2.67 19.32
N CYS A 109 11.59 -3.34 19.29
CA CYS A 109 10.39 -2.91 19.99
C CYS A 109 9.75 -4.15 20.63
N CYS A 110 9.28 -4.00 21.87
CA CYS A 110 8.60 -5.05 22.62
C CYS A 110 7.13 -5.11 22.18
N ASN A 111 6.91 -5.70 21.02
CA ASN A 111 5.61 -5.71 20.35
C ASN A 111 4.68 -6.87 20.75
N ILE A 112 5.13 -7.79 21.62
CA ILE A 112 4.34 -8.97 22.00
C ILE A 112 3.79 -8.80 23.41
N ALA A 113 2.47 -8.79 23.53
CA ALA A 113 1.77 -8.82 24.80
C ALA A 113 1.79 -10.24 25.40
N VAL A 114 2.55 -10.44 26.47
CA VAL A 114 2.64 -11.72 27.17
C VAL A 114 1.61 -11.77 28.30
N CYS A 115 0.72 -12.75 28.22
CA CYS A 115 -0.24 -13.06 29.27
C CYS A 115 0.26 -14.26 30.09
N VAL A 116 0.16 -14.16 31.41
CA VAL A 116 0.57 -15.21 32.34
C VAL A 116 -0.61 -15.51 33.26
N LYS A 117 -0.88 -16.80 33.49
CA LYS A 117 -1.84 -17.24 34.49
C LYS A 117 -1.12 -17.37 35.84
N GLY A 118 -1.78 -16.97 36.93
CA GLY A 118 -1.19 -17.06 38.27
C GLY A 118 -0.83 -18.49 38.65
N ASN A 119 0.34 -18.67 39.27
CA ASN A 119 0.86 -19.99 39.65
C ASN A 119 -0.07 -20.77 40.60
N GLN A 120 -0.87 -20.06 41.39
CA GLN A 120 -1.84 -20.65 42.33
C GLN A 120 -3.07 -21.25 41.65
N THR A 121 -3.34 -20.87 40.39
CA THR A 121 -4.56 -21.30 39.69
C THR A 121 -4.34 -22.57 38.87
N ARG A 122 -5.31 -23.49 38.90
CA ARG A 122 -5.27 -24.74 38.12
C ARG A 122 -5.33 -24.51 36.60
N MET A 123 -4.96 -25.56 35.86
CA MET A 123 -5.09 -25.61 34.40
C MET A 123 -6.57 -25.48 33.95
N GLY A 124 -6.82 -25.08 32.69
CA GLY A 124 -8.20 -24.84 32.18
C GLY A 124 -8.72 -23.42 32.39
N LYS A 125 -10.03 -23.16 32.37
CA LYS A 125 -10.65 -21.83 32.66
C LYS A 125 -10.13 -20.64 31.83
N GLY A 126 -9.62 -20.89 30.63
CA GLY A 126 -9.17 -19.85 29.70
C GLY A 126 -7.78 -19.25 30.01
N LYS A 127 -7.51 -18.12 29.34
CA LYS A 127 -6.20 -17.47 29.29
C LYS A 127 -6.05 -16.36 30.33
N GLY A 128 -4.89 -16.30 30.97
CA GLY A 128 -4.56 -15.29 32.00
C GLY A 128 -4.59 -13.82 31.53
N ALA A 129 -4.37 -12.92 32.47
CA ALA A 129 -4.30 -11.48 32.23
C ALA A 129 -2.97 -11.08 31.55
N PHE A 130 -2.93 -9.86 31.00
CA PHE A 130 -1.69 -9.26 30.50
C PHE A 130 -0.69 -9.08 31.64
N HIS A 131 0.58 -9.41 31.40
CA HIS A 131 1.64 -9.30 32.42
C HIS A 131 2.77 -8.37 31.98
N HIS A 132 3.33 -8.56 30.78
CA HIS A 132 4.44 -7.74 30.30
C HIS A 132 4.57 -7.76 28.78
N TRP A 133 5.28 -6.77 28.25
CA TRP A 133 5.71 -6.74 26.85
C TRP A 133 7.01 -7.52 26.66
N ALA A 134 7.15 -8.18 25.52
CA ALA A 134 8.36 -8.92 25.15
C ALA A 134 8.69 -8.72 23.67
N ALA A 135 9.95 -8.98 23.32
CA ALA A 135 10.43 -8.99 21.95
C ALA A 135 10.98 -10.39 21.59
N ARG A 136 10.72 -10.85 20.36
CA ARG A 136 11.39 -12.03 19.78
C ARG A 136 12.64 -11.56 19.07
N ILE A 137 13.81 -11.97 19.57
CA ILE A 137 15.10 -11.58 19.03
C ILE A 137 15.73 -12.79 18.36
N PRO A 138 15.77 -12.86 17.01
CA PRO A 138 16.47 -13.91 16.30
C PRO A 138 17.99 -13.76 16.43
N THR A 139 18.72 -14.84 16.15
CA THR A 139 20.19 -14.86 16.12
C THR A 139 20.74 -13.76 15.21
N GLY A 140 21.80 -13.10 15.65
CA GLY A 140 22.50 -12.05 14.91
C GLY A 140 21.83 -10.69 14.94
N LYS A 141 20.61 -10.55 15.46
CA LYS A 141 19.92 -9.25 15.54
C LYS A 141 20.63 -8.29 16.50
N VAL A 142 20.78 -7.05 16.08
CA VAL A 142 21.32 -5.93 16.88
C VAL A 142 20.21 -5.40 17.81
N LEU A 143 20.54 -5.20 19.09
CA LEU A 143 19.62 -4.68 20.10
C LEU A 143 19.84 -3.21 20.40
N PHE A 144 21.09 -2.82 20.62
CA PHE A 144 21.47 -1.45 20.98
C PHE A 144 22.58 -0.97 20.07
N GLU A 145 22.54 0.31 19.72
CA GLU A 145 23.60 1.02 19.03
C GLU A 145 23.97 2.27 19.83
N ILE A 146 25.26 2.61 19.85
CA ILE A 146 25.76 3.84 20.48
C ILE A 146 26.17 4.79 19.36
N ARG A 147 25.61 5.99 19.34
CA ARG A 147 25.97 7.08 18.43
C ARG A 147 26.63 8.21 19.22
N GLY A 148 27.67 8.81 18.67
CA GLY A 148 28.37 9.95 19.25
C GLY A 148 29.87 9.72 19.40
N ASP A 149 30.55 10.77 19.85
CA ASP A 149 31.99 10.72 20.06
C ASP A 149 32.32 10.12 21.43
N ILE A 150 32.55 8.83 21.42
CA ILE A 150 32.96 8.05 22.60
C ILE A 150 34.19 7.22 22.24
N HIS A 151 35.12 7.13 23.19
CA HIS A 151 36.28 6.27 23.08
C HIS A 151 35.87 4.79 23.05
N ASP A 152 36.46 4.03 22.14
CA ASP A 152 36.04 2.65 21.81
C ASP A 152 36.08 1.72 23.04
N ARG A 153 37.11 1.83 23.89
CA ARG A 153 37.23 1.04 25.12
C ARG A 153 36.06 1.27 26.09
N THR A 154 35.68 2.52 26.33
CA THR A 154 34.58 2.89 27.24
C THR A 154 33.25 2.40 26.69
N ALA A 155 33.01 2.56 25.40
CA ALA A 155 31.78 2.09 24.76
C ALA A 155 31.66 0.56 24.79
N ARG A 156 32.75 -0.16 24.52
CA ARG A 156 32.78 -1.64 24.63
C ARG A 156 32.52 -2.11 26.06
N GLU A 157 33.07 -1.42 27.06
CA GLU A 157 32.82 -1.73 28.46
C GLU A 157 31.35 -1.51 28.84
N ALA A 158 30.76 -0.39 28.43
CA ALA A 158 29.34 -0.12 28.66
C ALA A 158 28.45 -1.20 28.03
N LEU A 159 28.73 -1.59 26.78
CA LEU A 159 28.01 -2.66 26.08
C LEU A 159 28.17 -4.02 26.76
N ARG A 160 29.35 -4.32 27.31
CA ARG A 160 29.60 -5.54 28.09
C ARG A 160 28.75 -5.58 29.36
N LYS A 161 28.78 -4.50 30.16
CA LYS A 161 27.95 -4.36 31.38
C LYS A 161 26.46 -4.51 31.07
N ALA A 162 26.01 -4.03 29.91
CA ALA A 162 24.64 -4.17 29.44
C ALA A 162 24.29 -5.61 29.04
N ALA A 163 25.22 -6.31 28.38
CA ALA A 163 25.07 -7.72 28.00
C ALA A 163 24.83 -8.61 29.21
N ASP A 164 25.51 -8.36 30.33
CA ASP A 164 25.35 -9.12 31.58
C ASP A 164 23.93 -9.03 32.18
N LYS A 165 23.13 -8.04 31.78
CA LYS A 165 21.73 -7.89 32.21
C LYS A 165 20.72 -8.62 31.32
N LEU A 166 21.17 -9.13 30.17
CA LEU A 166 20.30 -9.73 29.17
C LEU A 166 20.43 -11.26 29.18
N PRO A 167 19.33 -11.99 28.90
CA PRO A 167 19.38 -13.44 28.78
C PRO A 167 19.97 -13.84 27.41
N GLY A 168 21.23 -14.27 27.39
CA GLY A 168 21.88 -14.80 26.19
C GLY A 168 23.36 -14.45 26.12
N LEU A 169 24.00 -14.86 25.02
CA LEU A 169 25.37 -14.45 24.71
C LEU A 169 25.31 -13.36 23.65
N TYR A 170 26.04 -12.28 23.90
CA TYR A 170 26.06 -11.11 23.04
C TYR A 170 27.47 -10.86 22.51
N GLU A 171 27.53 -10.11 21.42
CA GLU A 171 28.76 -9.76 20.73
C GLU A 171 28.72 -8.28 20.37
N ILE A 172 29.84 -7.60 20.56
CA ILE A 172 30.00 -6.19 20.22
C ILE A 172 30.46 -6.10 18.76
N ILE A 173 29.84 -5.22 18.00
CA ILE A 173 30.06 -5.08 16.56
C ILE A 173 30.35 -3.63 16.16
N THR A 174 31.11 -3.50 15.09
CA THR A 174 31.35 -2.25 14.35
C THR A 174 30.55 -2.28 13.03
N PRO A 175 30.35 -1.12 12.37
CA PRO A 175 29.70 -1.05 11.05
C PRO A 175 30.36 -1.93 9.98
N GLU A 176 31.68 -2.08 10.04
CA GLU A 176 32.49 -2.87 9.11
C GLU A 176 32.44 -4.39 9.40
N SER A 177 31.97 -4.78 10.59
CA SER A 177 31.95 -6.19 10.97
C SER A 177 30.98 -7.01 10.11
N LYS A 178 31.37 -8.24 9.78
CA LYS A 178 30.54 -9.18 9.02
C LYS A 178 29.20 -9.44 9.73
N VAL A 179 28.13 -9.59 8.94
CA VAL A 179 26.78 -9.82 9.43
C VAL A 179 26.61 -11.27 9.88
N ARG A 180 26.17 -11.47 11.13
CA ARG A 180 25.86 -12.80 11.65
C ARG A 180 24.48 -13.24 11.19
N VAL A 181 24.38 -14.40 10.53
CA VAL A 181 23.12 -14.98 10.05
C VAL A 181 22.76 -16.24 10.82
N GLY A 182 23.75 -17.12 11.00
CA GLY A 182 23.63 -18.34 11.79
C GLY A 182 24.32 -18.22 13.15
N LEU A 183 24.46 -19.36 13.84
CA LEU A 183 25.24 -19.44 15.06
C LEU A 183 26.74 -19.25 14.77
N ASN A 184 27.24 -19.91 13.73
CA ASN A 184 28.65 -19.85 13.33
C ASN A 184 28.86 -19.19 11.96
N THR A 185 27.77 -18.91 11.23
CA THR A 185 27.82 -18.36 9.88
C THR A 185 27.81 -16.83 9.90
N LEU A 186 28.87 -16.22 9.34
CA LEU A 186 28.97 -14.79 9.07
C LEU A 186 29.05 -14.57 7.56
N ILE A 187 28.37 -13.53 7.08
CA ILE A 187 28.38 -13.11 5.67
C ILE A 187 28.68 -11.62 5.59
N ASP A 188 29.14 -11.18 4.43
CA ASP A 188 29.32 -9.75 4.18
C ASP A 188 27.96 -9.06 3.96
N LYS A 189 27.88 -7.75 4.20
CA LYS A 189 26.62 -7.00 4.02
C LYS A 189 26.23 -7.05 2.54
N PRO A 190 25.04 -7.59 2.18
CA PRO A 190 24.66 -7.73 0.77
C PRO A 190 24.50 -6.35 0.13
N ALA A 191 25.00 -6.23 -1.11
CA ALA A 191 24.85 -5.00 -1.90
C ALA A 191 23.37 -4.73 -2.25
N PRO A 192 22.97 -3.45 -2.40
CA PRO A 192 21.67 -3.11 -2.95
C PRO A 192 21.49 -3.71 -4.35
N VAL A 193 20.31 -4.27 -4.60
CA VAL A 193 19.98 -4.91 -5.88
C VAL A 193 18.91 -4.09 -6.58
N ASP A 194 19.11 -3.80 -7.86
CA ASP A 194 18.05 -3.28 -8.71
C ASP A 194 17.10 -4.42 -9.12
N TYR A 195 15.93 -4.46 -8.49
CA TYR A 195 14.92 -5.48 -8.78
C TYR A 195 14.15 -5.19 -10.07
N LEU A 196 14.11 -3.94 -10.54
CA LEU A 196 13.45 -3.60 -11.80
C LEU A 196 14.26 -4.14 -12.97
N ALA A 197 15.59 -3.93 -12.96
CA ALA A 197 16.49 -4.53 -13.94
C ALA A 197 16.34 -6.06 -13.99
N LYS A 198 16.38 -6.72 -12.82
CA LYS A 198 16.17 -8.18 -12.74
C LYS A 198 14.80 -8.65 -13.23
N MET A 199 13.75 -7.88 -12.96
CA MET A 199 12.40 -8.17 -13.45
C MET A 199 12.31 -7.99 -14.97
N ASN A 200 13.06 -7.06 -15.56
CA ASN A 200 13.07 -6.90 -17.02
C ASN A 200 13.92 -7.98 -17.72
N GLU A 201 15.03 -8.41 -17.11
CA GLU A 201 15.83 -9.54 -17.59
C GLU A 201 15.04 -10.85 -17.59
N ASN A 202 14.31 -11.12 -16.50
CA ASN A 202 13.52 -12.33 -16.30
C ASN A 202 12.06 -11.97 -15.99
N PRO A 203 11.27 -11.56 -17.00
CA PRO A 203 9.95 -11.00 -16.78
C PRO A 203 8.91 -12.05 -16.43
N THR A 204 8.07 -11.71 -15.46
CA THR A 204 6.90 -12.54 -15.13
C THR A 204 5.82 -12.41 -16.21
N LYS A 205 4.98 -13.44 -16.39
CA LYS A 205 3.86 -13.39 -17.34
C LYS A 205 2.93 -12.18 -17.09
N LYS A 206 2.70 -11.86 -15.82
CA LYS A 206 1.90 -10.68 -15.41
C LYS A 206 2.57 -9.37 -15.86
N TRP A 207 3.89 -9.28 -15.73
CA TRP A 207 4.65 -8.11 -16.17
C TRP A 207 4.63 -7.97 -17.70
N LEU A 208 4.85 -9.07 -18.43
CA LEU A 208 4.76 -9.08 -19.89
C LEU A 208 3.37 -8.65 -20.38
N ASN A 209 2.29 -9.17 -19.78
CA ASN A 209 0.94 -8.76 -20.13
C ASN A 209 0.69 -7.28 -19.80
N PHE A 210 1.16 -6.80 -18.64
CA PHE A 210 1.08 -5.39 -18.30
C PHE A 210 1.83 -4.49 -19.30
N GLN A 211 3.03 -4.91 -19.73
CA GLN A 211 3.81 -4.23 -20.77
C GLN A 211 3.07 -4.24 -22.11
N ALA A 212 2.62 -5.40 -22.59
CA ALA A 212 1.87 -5.54 -23.85
C ALA A 212 0.61 -4.66 -23.86
N ARG A 213 -0.21 -4.72 -22.80
CA ARG A 213 -1.39 -3.86 -22.65
C ARG A 213 -1.07 -2.37 -22.76
N LYS A 214 0.10 -1.95 -22.28
CA LYS A 214 0.49 -0.54 -22.21
C LYS A 214 1.16 -0.05 -23.50
N THR A 215 1.96 -0.92 -24.12
CA THR A 215 2.77 -0.62 -25.31
C THR A 215 1.97 -0.81 -26.59
N ASP A 216 1.20 -1.89 -26.69
CA ASP A 216 0.47 -2.21 -27.92
C ASP A 216 -0.78 -1.30 -28.00
N PRO A 217 -0.90 -0.46 -29.06
CA PRO A 217 -2.02 0.47 -29.19
C PRO A 217 -3.37 -0.25 -29.34
N MET A 218 -3.37 -1.48 -29.84
CA MET A 218 -4.57 -2.31 -30.00
C MET A 218 -5.30 -2.49 -28.65
N TYR A 219 -4.61 -2.91 -27.59
CA TYR A 219 -5.24 -3.05 -26.28
C TYR A 219 -5.78 -1.73 -25.72
N LYS A 220 -5.12 -0.60 -26.03
CA LYS A 220 -5.54 0.71 -25.55
C LYS A 220 -6.81 1.18 -26.25
N LEU A 221 -6.90 1.00 -27.56
CA LEU A 221 -8.06 1.37 -28.37
C LEU A 221 -9.31 0.57 -27.95
N TYR A 222 -9.20 -0.76 -27.88
CA TYR A 222 -10.35 -1.63 -27.64
C TYR A 222 -10.69 -1.83 -26.15
N SER A 223 -9.84 -1.39 -25.23
CA SER A 223 -10.20 -1.42 -23.80
C SER A 223 -11.28 -0.41 -23.40
N VAL A 224 -11.47 0.67 -24.19
CA VAL A 224 -12.48 1.71 -23.96
C VAL A 224 -13.78 1.41 -24.72
N SER A 225 -13.69 0.66 -25.83
CA SER A 225 -14.84 0.33 -26.69
C SER A 225 -15.90 -0.53 -26.01
N ILE A 226 -15.52 -1.37 -25.04
CA ILE A 226 -16.46 -2.23 -24.30
C ILE A 226 -17.45 -1.39 -23.45
N ASP A 227 -17.00 -0.25 -22.90
CA ASP A 227 -17.88 0.65 -22.14
C ASP A 227 -18.80 1.47 -23.07
N LEU A 228 -18.36 1.74 -24.30
CA LEU A 228 -19.17 2.44 -25.32
C LEU A 228 -20.25 1.52 -25.92
N GLU A 229 -19.96 0.25 -26.16
CA GLU A 229 -20.95 -0.71 -26.66
C GLU A 229 -22.06 -1.01 -25.64
N LEU A 230 -21.74 -1.04 -24.34
CA LEU A 230 -22.70 -1.30 -23.27
C LEU A 230 -23.60 -0.09 -22.92
N PHE A 231 -23.20 1.13 -23.29
CA PHE A 231 -23.92 2.35 -22.89
C PHE A 231 -24.47 3.17 -24.07
N ILE A 232 -23.79 3.22 -25.21
CA ILE A 232 -24.19 4.05 -26.36
C ILE A 232 -25.09 3.29 -27.34
N ILE A 233 -24.80 2.01 -27.61
CA ILE A 233 -25.62 1.21 -28.55
C ILE A 233 -27.06 1.05 -28.04
N PRO A 234 -27.33 0.73 -26.75
CA PRO A 234 -28.69 0.65 -26.24
C PRO A 234 -29.44 1.98 -26.30
N LEU A 235 -28.74 3.10 -26.10
CA LEU A 235 -29.31 4.45 -26.13
C LEU A 235 -29.72 4.87 -27.55
N LEU A 236 -28.88 4.56 -28.55
CA LEU A 236 -29.17 4.81 -29.97
C LEU A 236 -30.32 3.92 -30.47
N THR A 237 -30.37 2.65 -30.07
CA THR A 237 -31.48 1.76 -30.43
C THR A 237 -32.80 2.17 -29.77
N ARG A 238 -32.76 2.72 -28.54
CA ARG A 238 -33.96 3.24 -27.87
C ARG A 238 -34.52 4.47 -28.58
N ASN A 239 -33.66 5.42 -28.93
CA ASN A 239 -34.09 6.63 -29.63
C ASN A 239 -34.67 6.33 -31.02
N LEU A 240 -34.10 5.36 -31.75
CA LEU A 240 -34.65 4.95 -33.06
C LEU A 240 -36.01 4.24 -32.92
N LEU A 241 -36.18 3.37 -31.92
CA LEU A 241 -37.46 2.71 -31.64
C LEU A 241 -38.54 3.68 -31.14
N GLU A 242 -38.17 4.70 -30.35
CA GLU A 242 -39.10 5.73 -29.89
C GLU A 242 -39.62 6.57 -31.07
N VAL A 243 -38.76 6.95 -32.01
CA VAL A 243 -39.16 7.69 -33.22
C VAL A 243 -40.08 6.85 -34.12
N GLU A 244 -39.80 5.55 -34.30
CA GLU A 244 -40.70 4.66 -35.05
C GLU A 244 -42.04 4.44 -34.35
N PHE A 245 -42.08 4.37 -33.03
CA PHE A 245 -43.33 4.21 -32.29
C PHE A 245 -44.23 5.47 -32.39
N GLU A 246 -43.60 6.65 -32.38
CA GLU A 246 -44.31 7.92 -32.46
C GLU A 246 -44.95 8.14 -33.85
N THR A 247 -44.28 7.72 -34.93
CA THR A 247 -44.86 7.78 -36.29
C THR A 247 -46.06 6.85 -36.46
N HIS A 248 -45.98 5.60 -35.99
CA HIS A 248 -47.09 4.65 -36.05
C HIS A 248 -48.29 5.10 -35.18
N SER A 249 -48.02 5.72 -34.03
CA SER A 249 -49.06 6.30 -33.17
C SER A 249 -49.84 7.42 -33.88
N GLN A 250 -49.14 8.33 -34.57
CA GLN A 250 -49.78 9.41 -35.34
C GLN A 250 -50.58 8.88 -36.54
N GLU A 251 -50.11 7.82 -37.20
CA GLU A 251 -50.87 7.16 -38.27
C GLU A 251 -52.16 6.53 -37.75
N LEU A 252 -52.13 5.87 -36.59
CA LEU A 252 -53.33 5.29 -35.96
C LEU A 252 -54.34 6.36 -35.57
N ILE A 253 -53.91 7.48 -34.97
CA ILE A 253 -54.78 8.61 -34.63
C ILE A 253 -55.44 9.19 -35.90
N ASN A 254 -54.70 9.30 -37.00
CA ASN A 254 -55.26 9.75 -38.27
C ASN A 254 -56.29 8.78 -38.87
N ILE A 255 -56.11 7.46 -38.66
CA ILE A 255 -57.08 6.45 -39.07
C ILE A 255 -58.34 6.57 -38.21
N GLU A 256 -58.21 6.66 -36.89
CA GLU A 256 -59.35 6.83 -35.97
C GLU A 256 -60.18 8.06 -36.30
N ASN A 257 -59.53 9.20 -36.57
CA ASN A 257 -60.23 10.43 -36.98
C ASN A 257 -60.99 10.27 -38.31
N LYS A 258 -60.44 9.52 -39.28
CA LYS A 258 -61.13 9.22 -40.54
C LYS A 258 -62.32 8.28 -40.33
N VAL A 259 -62.20 7.32 -39.41
CA VAL A 259 -63.31 6.42 -39.06
C VAL A 259 -64.44 7.21 -38.39
N ALA A 260 -64.13 8.11 -37.45
CA ALA A 260 -65.13 8.97 -36.82
C ALA A 260 -65.88 9.83 -37.84
N LEU A 261 -65.19 10.43 -38.82
CA LEU A 261 -65.82 11.18 -39.90
C LEU A 261 -66.76 10.32 -40.77
N LEU A 262 -66.39 9.06 -41.02
CA LEU A 262 -67.25 8.15 -41.76
C LEU A 262 -68.50 7.76 -40.96
N GLU A 263 -68.36 7.56 -39.65
CA GLU A 263 -69.49 7.32 -38.75
C GLU A 263 -70.46 8.52 -38.75
N ASP A 264 -69.95 9.74 -38.67
CA ASP A 264 -70.76 10.96 -38.75
C ASP A 264 -71.53 11.03 -40.08
N ILE A 265 -70.87 10.77 -41.22
CA ILE A 265 -71.52 10.74 -42.55
C ILE A 265 -72.62 9.67 -42.61
N ILE A 266 -72.39 8.49 -42.03
CA ILE A 266 -73.39 7.42 -41.99
C ILE A 266 -74.61 7.87 -41.20
N THR A 267 -74.43 8.55 -40.06
CA THR A 267 -75.56 9.07 -39.27
C THR A 267 -76.34 10.15 -40.03
N GLU A 268 -75.65 11.02 -40.78
CA GLU A 268 -76.29 12.05 -41.60
C GLU A 268 -77.12 11.43 -42.75
N LEU A 269 -76.60 10.39 -43.40
CA LEU A 269 -77.34 9.64 -44.42
C LEU A 269 -78.58 8.93 -43.84
N ASP A 270 -78.49 8.36 -42.64
CA ASP A 270 -79.62 7.70 -41.97
C ASP A 270 -80.72 8.70 -41.59
N THR A 271 -80.34 9.91 -41.15
CA THR A 271 -81.32 10.99 -40.91
C THR A 271 -81.99 11.46 -42.19
N TRP A 272 -81.26 11.63 -43.29
CA TRP A 272 -81.83 11.95 -44.59
C TRP A 272 -82.77 10.86 -45.11
N SER A 273 -82.43 9.58 -44.90
CA SER A 273 -83.29 8.45 -45.26
C SER A 273 -84.64 8.52 -44.54
N LYS A 274 -84.62 8.73 -43.21
CA LYS A 274 -85.82 8.86 -42.38
C LYS A 274 -86.67 10.08 -42.76
N GLU A 275 -86.04 11.21 -43.10
CA GLU A 275 -86.72 12.41 -43.59
C GLU A 275 -87.44 12.13 -44.93
N LEU A 276 -86.79 11.39 -45.84
CA LEU A 276 -87.35 10.99 -47.13
C LEU A 276 -88.55 10.05 -46.95
N GLU A 277 -88.44 9.04 -46.09
CA GLU A 277 -89.55 8.15 -45.73
C GLU A 277 -90.75 8.94 -45.17
N HIS A 278 -90.50 9.87 -44.24
CA HIS A 278 -91.55 10.74 -43.70
C HIS A 278 -92.21 11.63 -44.77
N ARG A 279 -91.45 12.13 -45.75
CA ARG A 279 -92.00 12.91 -46.87
C ARG A 279 -92.83 12.05 -47.82
N VAL A 280 -92.42 10.81 -48.09
CA VAL A 280 -93.18 9.85 -48.89
C VAL A 280 -94.48 9.47 -48.17
N ASP A 281 -94.42 9.18 -46.88
CA ASP A 281 -95.61 8.85 -46.07
C ASP A 281 -96.63 10.00 -45.99
N ASN A 282 -96.16 11.25 -45.96
CA ASN A 282 -97.02 12.44 -46.01
C ASN A 282 -97.59 12.71 -47.41
N ALA A 283 -96.89 12.32 -48.48
CA ALA A 283 -97.39 12.41 -49.85
C ALA A 283 -98.45 11.36 -50.17
N VAL A 284 -98.41 10.19 -49.51
CA VAL A 284 -99.41 9.11 -49.65
C VAL A 284 -100.70 9.40 -48.85
N LYS A 285 -100.65 10.30 -47.86
CA LYS A 285 -101.78 10.68 -46.99
C LYS A 285 -102.61 11.87 -47.50
N ASN A 286 -102.19 12.55 -48.56
CA ASN A 286 -102.95 13.61 -49.27
C ASN A 286 -103.49 13.09 -50.61
#